data_AF-A0A7T5EJH3-F1
#
_entry.id   AF-A0A7T5EJH3-F1
#
_cell.length_a   1.000
_cell.length_b   1.000
_cell.length_c   1.000
_cell.angle_alpha   90.00
_cell.angle_beta   90.00
_cell.angle_gamma   90.00
#
_symmetry.space_group_name_H-M   'P 1'
#
loop_
_entity.id
_entity.type
_entity.pdbx_description
1 polymer ?
#
loop_
_entity_poly.entity_id
_entity_poly.type
_entity_poly.pdbx_seq_one_letter_code
_entity_poly.pdbx_strand_id
1 'polypeptide(L)'
;MMRIRNSALKLIVVGSVLGIGITLGILSVGTTLANRQDQDQINFPVNENGQTYGSSLYASSPSKEPDLIKAIGVDGTVGYVKSTDLNESLPKTPTQALDHQRNKKKGHRTIPLYDVNGKKVIGTFHVENGEESFKETTTDNE
;
A
#
# COMPACT_ATOMS: atom_id res chain seq x y z
N MET A 1 31.20 -47.65 -6.94
CA MET A 1 30.98 -47.11 -8.30
C MET A 1 29.52 -47.33 -8.66
N MET A 2 28.80 -46.28 -9.10
CA MET A 2 27.45 -46.27 -9.71
C MET A 2 26.28 -46.79 -8.84
N ARG A 3 25.49 -45.98 -8.10
CA ARG A 3 24.46 -44.97 -8.43
C ARG A 3 23.12 -45.51 -9.01
N ILE A 4 22.11 -45.56 -8.11
CA ILE A 4 20.67 -45.17 -8.25
C ILE A 4 19.84 -46.04 -9.25
N ARG A 5 18.65 -46.57 -8.91
CA ARG A 5 17.36 -45.86 -9.02
C ARG A 5 16.23 -46.54 -8.22
N ASN A 6 15.52 -45.71 -7.44
CA ASN A 6 14.42 -46.06 -6.55
C ASN A 6 13.18 -46.57 -7.28
N SER A 7 12.48 -47.46 -6.58
CA SER A 7 11.41 -48.35 -6.98
C SER A 7 10.04 -47.70 -7.22
N ALA A 8 9.30 -48.33 -8.14
CA ALA A 8 7.99 -47.98 -8.64
C ALA A 8 6.90 -47.82 -7.57
N LEU A 9 6.25 -46.65 -7.53
CA LEU A 9 4.94 -46.47 -6.93
C LEU A 9 3.90 -46.50 -8.05
N LYS A 10 3.32 -47.69 -8.28
CA LYS A 10 2.15 -47.87 -9.15
C LYS A 10 0.93 -47.36 -8.38
N LEU A 11 0.42 -46.18 -8.74
CA LEU A 11 -0.79 -45.61 -8.18
C LEU A 11 -1.99 -46.35 -8.81
N ILE A 12 -2.56 -47.33 -8.09
CA ILE A 12 -3.76 -48.05 -8.51
C ILE A 12 -4.97 -47.14 -8.18
N VAL A 13 -5.51 -46.46 -9.18
CA VAL A 13 -6.82 -45.81 -9.07
C VAL A 13 -7.88 -46.88 -9.33
N VAL A 14 -8.49 -47.40 -8.26
CA VAL A 14 -9.68 -48.23 -8.37
C VAL A 14 -10.85 -47.33 -8.76
N GLY A 15 -11.35 -47.52 -9.97
CA GLY A 15 -12.51 -46.82 -10.49
C GLY A 15 -13.81 -47.36 -9.90
N SER A 16 -14.64 -46.46 -9.40
CA SER A 16 -16.08 -46.67 -9.23
C SER A 16 -16.81 -45.69 -10.14
N VAL A 17 -17.19 -46.18 -11.32
CA VAL A 17 -18.10 -45.49 -12.24
C VAL A 17 -19.53 -45.86 -11.86
N LEU A 18 -20.44 -44.88 -11.79
CA LEU A 18 -21.77 -44.87 -12.44
C LEU A 18 -22.73 -43.93 -11.69
N GLY A 19 -22.91 -42.74 -12.27
CA GLY A 19 -23.95 -41.77 -11.92
C GLY A 19 -24.06 -40.76 -13.05
N ILE A 20 -24.86 -41.11 -14.06
CA ILE A 20 -25.05 -40.37 -15.31
C ILE A 20 -25.62 -38.98 -15.02
N GLY A 21 -24.89 -37.94 -15.44
CA GLY A 21 -25.41 -36.58 -15.59
C GLY A 21 -24.83 -36.00 -16.87
N ILE A 22 -25.56 -36.12 -17.97
CA ILE A 22 -25.22 -35.49 -19.26
C ILE A 22 -25.44 -33.98 -19.08
N THR A 23 -24.39 -33.20 -18.86
CA THR A 23 -24.45 -31.74 -19.07
C THR A 23 -23.89 -31.42 -20.45
N LEU A 24 -24.77 -31.48 -21.44
CA LEU A 24 -24.60 -30.81 -22.72
C LEU A 24 -24.73 -29.30 -22.50
N GLY A 25 -23.77 -28.52 -22.97
CA GLY A 25 -23.84 -27.06 -22.99
C GLY A 25 -22.50 -26.40 -23.29
N ILE A 26 -22.02 -26.54 -24.53
CA ILE A 26 -20.87 -25.78 -25.05
C ILE A 26 -21.35 -24.34 -25.33
N LEU A 27 -20.41 -23.39 -25.18
CA LEU A 27 -20.36 -22.01 -25.70
C LEU A 27 -20.62 -20.88 -24.68
N SER A 28 -19.66 -20.61 -23.80
CA SER A 28 -19.40 -19.20 -23.45
C SER A 28 -18.57 -18.59 -24.59
N VAL A 29 -19.25 -18.17 -25.66
CA VAL A 29 -18.67 -17.26 -26.64
C VAL A 29 -18.21 -16.03 -25.87
N GLY A 30 -16.92 -15.71 -25.98
CA GLY A 30 -16.31 -14.57 -25.31
C GLY A 30 -17.02 -13.28 -25.71
N THR A 31 -17.94 -12.82 -24.87
CA THR A 31 -18.19 -11.39 -24.77
C THR A 31 -17.10 -10.82 -23.86
N THR A 32 -15.89 -10.68 -24.41
CA THR A 32 -15.00 -9.64 -23.91
C THR A 32 -15.70 -8.31 -24.21
N LEU A 33 -16.64 -7.92 -23.35
CA LEU A 33 -16.92 -6.51 -23.12
C LEU A 33 -15.64 -5.99 -22.45
N ALA A 34 -14.63 -5.72 -23.28
CA ALA A 34 -13.50 -4.90 -22.92
C ALA A 34 -14.06 -3.49 -22.72
N ASN A 35 -14.73 -3.30 -21.58
CA ASN A 35 -14.96 -1.99 -21.03
C ASN A 35 -13.59 -1.52 -20.54
N ARG A 36 -12.73 -1.12 -21.48
CA ARG A 36 -11.60 -0.24 -21.18
C ARG A 36 -12.19 1.11 -20.82
N GLN A 37 -12.75 1.19 -19.63
CA GLN A 37 -12.47 2.36 -18.83
C GLN A 37 -11.01 2.19 -18.45
N ASP A 38 -10.11 2.68 -19.32
CA ASP A 38 -8.78 3.12 -18.90
C ASP A 38 -9.03 4.28 -17.92
N GLN A 39 -9.44 3.92 -16.71
CA GLN A 39 -9.06 4.63 -15.52
C GLN A 39 -7.67 4.07 -15.24
N ASP A 40 -6.65 4.92 -15.20
CA ASP A 40 -5.34 4.59 -14.63
C ASP A 40 -5.53 4.23 -13.14
N GLN A 41 -6.18 3.10 -12.86
CA GLN A 41 -6.38 2.56 -11.54
C GLN A 41 -5.12 1.78 -11.23
N ILE A 42 -4.13 2.50 -10.70
CA ILE A 42 -2.96 1.88 -10.12
C ILE A 42 -3.45 0.92 -9.04
N ASN A 43 -3.24 -0.38 -9.29
CA ASN A 43 -3.61 -1.43 -8.35
C ASN A 43 -2.39 -1.74 -7.49
N PHE A 44 -2.42 -1.25 -6.24
CA PHE A 44 -1.37 -1.55 -5.28
C PHE A 44 -1.41 -3.03 -4.89
N PRO A 45 -0.26 -3.69 -4.71
CA PRO A 45 -0.23 -5.04 -4.15
C PRO A 45 -0.83 -5.06 -2.75
N VAL A 46 -1.41 -6.20 -2.39
CA VAL A 46 -2.07 -6.43 -1.10
C VAL A 46 -1.26 -7.44 -0.29
N ASN A 47 -1.01 -7.14 0.99
CA ASN A 47 -0.28 -8.04 1.89
C ASN A 47 -1.19 -9.11 2.52
N GLU A 48 -0.62 -10.01 3.32
CA GLU A 48 -1.35 -11.09 4.01
C GLU A 48 -2.47 -10.61 4.95
N ASN A 49 -2.43 -9.33 5.34
CA ASN A 49 -3.40 -8.70 6.23
C ASN A 49 -4.49 -7.93 5.46
N GLY A 50 -4.52 -8.05 4.13
CA GLY A 50 -5.49 -7.34 3.29
C GLY A 50 -5.19 -5.86 3.09
N GLN A 51 -3.99 -5.38 3.46
CA GLN A 51 -3.61 -3.97 3.32
C GLN A 51 -2.89 -3.74 1.99
N THR A 52 -3.23 -2.64 1.32
CA THR A 52 -2.51 -2.17 0.13
C THR A 52 -1.17 -1.53 0.52
N TYR A 53 -0.12 -1.76 -0.26
CA TYR A 53 1.19 -1.17 0.00
C TYR A 53 1.88 -0.66 -1.27
N GLY A 54 2.64 0.43 -1.17
CA GLY A 54 3.36 0.98 -2.32
C GLY A 54 3.74 2.44 -2.16
N SER A 55 4.27 3.03 -3.23
CA SER A 55 4.60 4.47 -3.25
C SER A 55 3.34 5.29 -3.52
N SER A 56 3.10 6.33 -2.72
CA SER A 56 2.01 7.29 -2.97
C SER A 56 2.17 8.07 -4.27
N LEU A 57 3.38 8.11 -4.85
CA LEU A 57 3.64 8.70 -6.18
C LEU A 57 2.77 8.11 -7.31
N TYR A 58 2.27 6.89 -7.11
CA TYR A 58 1.43 6.20 -8.08
C TYR A 58 -0.07 6.36 -7.78
N ALA A 59 -0.44 7.02 -6.68
CA ALA A 59 -1.84 7.28 -6.37
C ALA A 59 -2.34 8.48 -7.19
N SER A 60 -3.53 8.36 -7.79
CA SER A 60 -4.13 9.46 -8.57
C SER A 60 -4.68 10.59 -7.69
N SER A 61 -4.87 10.34 -6.40
CA SER A 61 -5.39 11.29 -5.40
C SER A 61 -5.04 10.82 -3.99
N PRO A 62 -5.02 11.70 -2.97
CA PRO A 62 -4.73 11.31 -1.58
C PRO A 62 -5.67 10.20 -1.06
N SER A 63 -6.93 10.19 -1.51
CA SER A 63 -7.92 9.16 -1.16
C SER A 63 -7.67 7.79 -1.79
N LYS A 64 -6.75 7.68 -2.77
CA LYS A 64 -6.37 6.43 -3.42
C LYS A 64 -4.93 6.01 -3.09
N GLU A 65 -4.34 6.59 -2.06
CA GLU A 65 -3.05 6.12 -1.55
C GLU A 65 -3.17 4.71 -0.94
N PRO A 66 -2.08 3.93 -0.93
CA PRO A 66 -2.08 2.65 -0.25
C PRO A 66 -2.17 2.83 1.27
N ASP A 67 -2.67 1.80 1.96
CA ASP A 67 -2.73 1.76 3.42
C ASP A 67 -1.33 1.88 4.05
N LEU A 68 -0.34 1.29 3.38
CA LEU A 68 1.08 1.31 3.73
C LEU A 68 1.89 2.05 2.65
N ILE A 69 2.33 3.26 2.96
CA ILE A 69 3.07 4.13 2.05
C ILE A 69 4.57 3.89 2.21
N LYS A 70 5.24 3.58 1.10
CA LYS A 70 6.68 3.33 1.06
C LYS A 70 7.45 4.57 1.50
N ALA A 71 8.37 4.39 2.44
CA ALA A 71 9.18 5.46 3.02
C ALA A 71 10.62 5.00 3.29
N ILE A 72 11.50 5.97 3.52
CA ILE A 72 12.88 5.76 3.95
C ILE A 72 13.00 6.31 5.36
N GLY A 73 13.37 5.46 6.31
CA GLY A 73 13.55 5.82 7.71
C GLY A 73 14.75 6.73 7.94
N VAL A 74 14.86 7.23 9.17
CA VAL A 74 15.93 8.15 9.59
C VAL A 74 17.34 7.59 9.41
N ASP A 75 17.47 6.26 9.45
CA ASP A 75 18.71 5.50 9.31
C ASP A 75 18.95 5.00 7.87
N GLY A 76 18.09 5.39 6.92
CA GLY A 76 18.14 4.91 5.54
C GLY A 76 17.41 3.58 5.32
N THR A 77 16.83 2.96 6.35
CA THR A 77 16.06 1.72 6.21
C THR A 77 14.82 1.96 5.35
N VAL A 78 14.65 1.16 4.29
CA VAL A 78 13.43 1.21 3.46
C VAL A 78 12.33 0.41 4.13
N GLY A 79 11.16 1.02 4.31
CA GLY A 79 10.00 0.40 4.92
C GLY A 79 8.70 1.08 4.50
N TYR A 80 7.70 0.99 5.35
CA TYR A 80 6.36 1.52 5.09
C TYR A 80 5.82 2.28 6.30
N VAL A 81 5.15 3.39 6.08
CA VAL A 81 4.39 4.11 7.11
C VAL A 81 2.91 3.94 6.84
N LYS A 82 2.08 3.92 7.88
CA LYS A 82 0.63 3.86 7.67
C LYS A 82 0.13 5.20 7.14
N SER A 83 -0.74 5.20 6.13
CA SER A 83 -1.33 6.44 5.60
C SER A 83 -2.07 7.23 6.69
N THR A 84 -2.71 6.55 7.64
CA THR A 84 -3.35 7.16 8.82
C THR A 84 -2.38 7.85 9.75
N ASP A 85 -1.13 7.37 9.83
CA ASP A 85 -0.09 7.99 10.66
C ASP A 85 0.48 9.23 9.96
N LEU A 86 0.41 9.33 8.62
CA LEU A 86 0.87 10.49 7.85
C LEU A 86 -0.17 11.61 7.80
N ASN A 87 -1.43 11.26 7.59
CA ASN A 87 -2.50 12.21 7.40
C ASN A 87 -3.16 12.55 8.75
N GLU A 88 -2.73 13.65 9.37
CA GLU A 88 -3.44 14.20 10.53
C GLU A 88 -4.88 14.55 10.15
N SER A 89 -5.81 14.36 11.08
CA SER A 89 -7.21 14.72 10.84
C SER A 89 -7.33 16.23 10.58
N LEU A 90 -7.82 16.59 9.39
CA LEU A 90 -8.06 17.99 9.06
C LEU A 90 -9.16 18.57 9.97
N PRO A 91 -9.00 19.82 10.44
CA PRO A 91 -10.02 20.50 11.23
C PRO A 91 -11.31 20.65 10.41
N LYS A 92 -12.46 20.35 11.02
CA LYS A 92 -13.77 20.35 10.33
C LYS A 92 -14.51 21.67 10.40
N THR A 93 -14.05 22.60 11.24
CA THR A 93 -14.68 23.92 11.45
C THR A 93 -13.62 25.02 11.46
N PRO A 94 -13.99 26.28 11.14
CA PRO A 94 -13.06 27.41 11.20
C PRO A 94 -12.41 27.57 12.59
N THR A 95 -13.19 27.40 13.66
CA THR A 95 -12.67 27.46 15.03
C THR A 95 -11.64 26.37 15.30
N GLN A 96 -11.92 25.12 14.90
CA GLN A 96 -10.94 24.04 15.04
C GLN A 96 -9.69 24.28 14.19
N ALA A 97 -9.81 24.95 13.04
CA ALA A 97 -8.67 25.28 12.21
C ALA A 97 -7.76 26.31 12.89
N LEU A 98 -8.33 27.33 13.54
CA LEU A 98 -7.58 28.30 14.33
C LEU A 98 -6.88 27.64 15.52
N ASP A 99 -7.56 26.72 16.21
CA ASP A 99 -6.96 25.99 17.33
C ASP A 99 -5.86 25.04 16.86
N HIS A 100 -6.05 24.35 15.73
CA HIS A 100 -5.02 23.50 15.13
C HIS A 100 -3.80 24.32 14.73
N GLN A 101 -3.99 25.48 14.11
CA GLN A 101 -2.91 26.38 13.72
C GLN A 101 -2.14 26.94 14.94
N ARG A 102 -2.85 27.37 15.99
CA ARG A 102 -2.23 27.90 17.22
C ARG A 102 -1.44 26.85 17.98
N ASN A 103 -1.92 25.61 17.97
CA ASN A 103 -1.31 24.50 18.70
C ASN A 103 -0.38 23.64 17.83
N LYS A 104 -0.20 23.98 16.54
CA LYS A 104 0.68 23.25 15.64
C LYS A 104 2.10 23.33 16.16
N LYS A 105 2.62 22.20 16.63
CA LYS A 105 4.00 22.11 17.13
C LYS A 105 4.96 22.25 15.95
N LYS A 106 5.89 23.18 16.09
CA LYS A 106 7.04 23.38 15.20
C LYS A 106 8.02 22.21 15.34
N GLY A 107 8.69 21.85 14.25
CA GLY A 107 9.68 20.76 14.20
C GLY A 107 9.14 19.53 13.47
N HIS A 108 9.59 18.35 13.88
CA HIS A 108 9.16 17.08 13.30
C HIS A 108 8.33 16.27 14.30
N ARG A 109 7.45 15.44 13.77
CA ARG A 109 6.85 14.33 14.52
C ARG A 109 7.41 13.01 14.02
N THR A 110 7.71 12.12 14.95
CA THR A 110 8.24 10.79 14.64
C THR A 110 7.09 9.79 14.56
N ILE A 111 7.04 9.02 13.48
CA ILE A 111 6.10 7.90 13.30
C ILE A 111 6.87 6.59 13.07
N PRO A 112 6.28 5.44 13.44
CA PRO A 112 6.90 4.14 13.21
C PRO A 112 7.05 3.82 11.72
N LEU A 113 8.18 3.20 11.37
CA LEU A 113 8.41 2.57 10.08
C LEU A 113 8.18 1.06 10.23
N TYR A 114 7.34 0.49 9.38
CA TYR A 114 6.92 -0.90 9.41
C TYR A 114 7.50 -1.72 8.25
N ASP A 115 7.46 -3.04 8.41
CA ASP A 115 7.64 -3.99 7.32
C ASP A 115 6.47 -3.97 6.31
N VAL A 116 6.59 -4.72 5.22
CA VAL A 116 5.57 -4.81 4.15
C VAL A 116 4.22 -5.36 4.65
N ASN A 117 4.25 -6.12 5.75
CA ASN A 117 3.05 -6.67 6.39
C ASN A 117 2.38 -5.66 7.34
N GLY A 118 2.99 -4.50 7.61
CA GLY A 118 2.44 -3.45 8.46
C GLY A 118 2.36 -3.83 9.94
N LYS A 119 3.01 -4.92 10.35
CA LYS A 119 2.94 -5.48 11.71
C LYS A 119 4.20 -5.20 12.52
N LYS A 120 5.36 -5.40 11.91
CA LYS A 120 6.63 -5.28 12.61
C LYS A 120 7.19 -3.88 12.43
N VAL A 121 7.48 -3.20 13.54
CA VAL A 121 8.25 -1.94 13.51
C VAL A 121 9.70 -2.27 13.22
N ILE A 122 10.26 -1.64 12.19
CA ILE A 122 11.63 -1.84 11.70
C ILE A 122 12.46 -0.55 11.75
N GLY A 123 11.87 0.58 12.13
CA GLY A 123 12.57 1.86 12.26
C GLY A 123 11.63 3.00 12.58
N THR A 124 12.08 4.22 12.32
CA THR A 124 11.32 5.45 12.51
C THR A 124 11.40 6.35 11.29
N PHE A 125 10.35 7.13 11.08
CA PHE A 125 10.23 8.12 10.02
C PHE A 125 9.89 9.48 10.62
N HIS A 126 10.47 10.56 10.10
CA HIS A 126 10.22 11.93 10.54
C HIS A 126 9.31 12.64 9.56
N VAL A 127 8.19 13.15 10.07
CA VAL A 127 7.28 14.03 9.32
C VAL A 127 7.59 15.46 9.75
N GLU A 128 8.12 16.25 8.84
CA GLU A 128 8.41 17.67 9.08
C GLU A 128 7.13 18.49 9.07
N ASN A 129 6.87 19.22 10.16
CA ASN A 129 5.85 20.26 10.18
C ASN A 129 6.51 21.57 9.76
N GLY A 130 6.39 21.91 8.47
CA GLY A 130 7.05 23.07 7.88
C GLY A 130 6.90 24.35 8.70
N GLU A 131 8.03 25.03 8.91
CA GLU A 131 8.02 26.47 9.19
C GLU A 131 7.93 27.18 7.84
N GLU A 132 6.91 28.02 7.63
CA GLU A 132 7.00 29.05 6.59
C GLU A 132 8.07 30.06 7.03
N SER A 133 9.33 29.74 6.78
CA SER A 133 10.41 30.71 6.84
C SER A 133 10.43 31.49 5.52
N PHE A 134 9.49 32.41 5.35
CA PHE A 134 9.73 33.53 4.45
C PHE A 134 10.89 34.33 5.05
N LYS A 135 12.11 34.07 4.58
CA LYS A 135 13.20 35.01 4.78
C LYS A 135 12.88 36.21 3.91
N GLU A 136 12.25 37.22 4.50
CA GLU A 136 12.15 38.54 3.90
C GLU A 136 13.58 39.05 3.74
N THR A 137 14.12 38.97 2.52
CA THR A 137 15.34 39.68 2.18
C THR A 137 14.95 41.14 2.11
N THR A 138 14.99 41.83 3.25
CA THR A 138 15.05 43.29 3.28
C THR A 138 16.35 43.67 2.59
N THR A 139 16.29 43.95 1.29
CA THR A 139 17.25 44.82 0.63
C THR A 139 17.07 46.19 1.26
N ASP A 140 17.84 46.45 2.31
CA ASP A 140 18.18 47.80 2.73
C ASP A 140 19.00 48.41 1.57
N ASN A 141 18.30 49.11 0.69
CA ASN A 141 18.93 49.95 -0.31
C ASN A 141 19.37 51.24 0.40
N GLU A 142 20.66 51.31 0.69
CA GLU A 142 21.40 52.52 1.05
C GLU A 142 21.43 53.54 -0.11
#